data_AF-A0A7Y3C478-F1
#
_entry.id   AF-A0A7Y3C478-F1
#
_cell.length_a   1.000
_cell.length_b   1.000
_cell.length_c   1.000
_cell.angle_alpha   90.00
_cell.angle_beta   90.00
_cell.angle_gamma   90.00
#
_symmetry.space_group_name_H-M   'P 1'
#
loop_
_entity.id
_entity.type
_entity.pdbx_description
1 polymer ?
#
loop_
_entity_poly.entity_id
_entity_poly.type
_entity_poly.pdbx_seq_one_letter_code
_entity_poly.pdbx_strand_id
1 'polypeptide(L)'
;MDRRRNVGVGAGVHRLGWPRASGTHLAVHVRSAGAGSPAPSRRLRRRSAAAPRENQLDPHRGVAGPGAAGCRASAVRGSRGLPGPKSCASCGRTMVYRRRWARVWDEVKYCSARCRSRRTGRIDADLEDETLRLLSARGGSAAVCPSEAARRVRPADWESIVERARAAARRLEAAGHVEIVQGGRRVDPSTAKGPFRVRRANSPPGPTVSEEVRP
;
A
#
# COMPACT_ATOMS: atom_id res chain seq x y z
N MET A 1 30.18 15.22 48.16
CA MET A 1 29.33 14.82 49.30
C MET A 1 28.23 15.86 49.50
N ASP A 2 27.04 15.38 49.89
CA ASP A 2 25.82 16.07 50.36
C ASP A 2 25.21 17.21 49.52
N ARG A 3 24.11 16.98 48.79
CA ARG A 3 22.70 16.82 49.24
C ARG A 3 22.16 18.04 50.00
N ARG A 4 21.10 18.64 49.42
CA ARG A 4 19.76 18.82 50.01
C ARG A 4 18.87 19.38 48.89
N ARG A 5 18.02 18.53 48.30
CA ARG A 5 16.58 18.37 48.64
C ARG A 5 15.85 19.71 48.58
N ASN A 6 15.14 19.93 47.48
CA ASN A 6 13.93 20.72 47.52
C ASN A 6 12.77 19.85 47.04
N VAL A 7 11.82 19.63 47.95
CA VAL A 7 10.61 18.83 47.76
C VAL A 7 9.49 19.84 47.69
N GLY A 8 9.01 20.12 46.49
CA GLY A 8 7.90 21.04 46.23
C GLY A 8 6.68 20.27 45.79
N VAL A 9 5.80 20.02 46.75
CA VAL A 9 4.47 19.42 46.63
C VAL A 9 3.51 20.43 45.98
N GLY A 10 2.59 19.96 45.13
CA GLY A 10 1.43 20.74 44.65
C GLY A 10 0.83 20.10 43.39
N ALA A 11 0.00 19.06 43.48
CA ALA A 11 -1.44 19.13 43.76
C ALA A 11 -2.18 20.14 42.86
N GLY A 12 -2.95 19.63 41.89
CA GLY A 12 -3.76 20.47 41.00
C GLY A 12 -4.53 19.71 39.93
N VAL A 13 -5.27 18.67 40.31
CA VAL A 13 -6.24 17.98 39.45
C VAL A 13 -7.51 18.82 39.31
N HIS A 14 -7.50 19.85 38.46
CA HIS A 14 -8.74 20.53 38.08
C HIS A 14 -9.38 19.82 36.89
N ARG A 15 -10.24 18.85 37.24
CA ARG A 15 -11.25 18.25 36.37
C ARG A 15 -12.31 19.31 36.05
N LEU A 16 -12.08 20.09 34.99
CA LEU A 16 -13.10 21.01 34.47
C LEU A 16 -14.18 20.19 33.76
N GLY A 17 -15.34 20.13 34.41
CA GLY A 17 -16.54 19.47 33.94
C GLY A 17 -17.03 20.06 32.61
N TRP A 18 -17.34 19.17 31.67
CA TRP A 18 -18.05 19.53 30.46
C TRP A 18 -19.51 19.83 30.80
N PRO A 19 -20.08 20.95 30.34
CA PRO A 19 -21.49 21.25 30.55
C PRO A 19 -22.39 20.26 29.81
N ARG A 20 -23.40 19.77 30.51
CA ARG A 20 -24.59 19.07 29.97
C ARG A 20 -25.28 20.01 28.98
N ALA A 21 -25.10 19.76 27.68
CA ALA A 21 -25.91 20.38 26.64
C ALA A 21 -27.28 19.66 26.59
N SER A 22 -28.24 20.24 27.30
CA SER A 22 -29.67 19.98 27.12
C SER A 22 -30.11 20.59 25.80
N GLY A 23 -29.96 19.86 24.70
CA GLY A 23 -30.39 20.26 23.37
C GLY A 23 -31.65 19.51 22.96
N THR A 24 -32.75 20.25 22.91
CA THR A 24 -34.08 19.86 22.43
C THR A 24 -34.04 19.02 21.14
N HIS A 25 -34.68 17.85 21.18
CA HIS A 25 -34.99 17.05 19.99
C HIS A 25 -35.97 17.83 19.11
N LEU A 26 -35.48 18.44 18.02
CA LEU A 26 -36.36 18.80 16.91
C LEU A 26 -36.74 17.52 16.17
N ALA A 27 -38.00 17.14 16.31
CA ALA A 27 -38.64 16.11 15.50
C ALA A 27 -38.66 16.55 14.03
N VAL A 28 -37.73 16.01 13.24
CA VAL A 28 -37.81 16.09 11.78
C VAL A 28 -38.86 15.07 11.33
N HIS A 29 -40.03 15.57 10.95
CA HIS A 29 -41.06 14.78 10.29
C HIS A 29 -40.50 14.18 9.00
N VAL A 30 -40.33 12.85 8.98
CA VAL A 30 -40.07 12.09 7.75
C VAL A 30 -41.37 12.07 6.94
N ARG A 31 -41.36 12.70 5.76
CA ARG A 31 -42.44 12.55 4.78
C ARG A 31 -42.23 11.24 4.04
N SER A 32 -43.02 10.25 4.40
CA SER A 32 -43.21 9.01 3.63
C SER A 32 -44.15 9.28 2.47
N ALA A 33 -43.67 9.18 1.23
CA ALA A 33 -44.53 9.08 0.05
C ALA A 33 -43.76 8.46 -1.13
N GLY A 34 -44.32 7.41 -1.71
CA GLY A 34 -43.93 6.93 -3.05
C GLY A 34 -43.50 5.48 -3.13
N ALA A 35 -44.45 4.55 -2.91
CA ALA A 35 -44.35 3.19 -3.43
C ALA A 35 -44.39 3.25 -4.97
N GLY A 36 -43.22 3.16 -5.60
CA GLY A 36 -43.07 2.98 -7.05
C GLY A 36 -42.84 1.51 -7.36
N SER A 37 -43.73 0.93 -8.16
CA SER A 37 -43.81 -0.47 -8.55
C SER A 37 -42.48 -1.09 -9.05
N PRO A 38 -42.24 -2.39 -8.78
CA PRO A 38 -41.07 -3.09 -9.29
C PRO A 38 -41.15 -3.24 -10.82
N ALA A 39 -40.08 -2.83 -11.50
CA ALA A 39 -39.88 -3.06 -12.91
C ALA A 39 -39.89 -4.57 -13.24
N PRO A 40 -40.41 -4.99 -14.42
CA PRO A 40 -40.44 -6.39 -14.80
C PRO A 40 -39.01 -6.92 -14.94
N SER A 41 -38.73 -8.03 -14.26
CA SER A 41 -37.49 -8.78 -14.36
C SER A 41 -37.31 -9.24 -15.80
N ARG A 42 -36.39 -8.57 -16.51
CA ARG A 42 -35.93 -8.98 -17.84
C ARG A 42 -35.26 -10.34 -17.67
N ARG A 43 -36.00 -11.43 -17.90
CA ARG A 43 -35.48 -12.80 -17.95
C ARG A 43 -34.30 -12.80 -18.91
N LEU A 44 -33.10 -12.82 -18.36
CA LEU A 44 -31.91 -13.22 -19.11
C LEU A 44 -32.18 -14.66 -19.54
N ARG A 45 -32.50 -14.85 -20.82
CA ARG A 45 -32.48 -16.18 -21.43
C ARG A 45 -31.09 -16.73 -21.15
N ARG A 46 -31.01 -17.77 -20.33
CA ARG A 46 -29.82 -18.59 -20.21
C ARG A 46 -29.52 -19.07 -21.64
N ARG A 47 -28.50 -18.51 -22.28
CA ARG A 47 -27.89 -19.16 -23.45
C ARG A 47 -27.39 -20.50 -22.92
N SER A 48 -28.06 -21.57 -23.32
CA SER A 48 -27.59 -22.93 -23.09
C SER A 48 -26.16 -23.01 -23.58
N ALA A 49 -25.21 -23.16 -22.66
CA ALA A 49 -23.86 -23.53 -22.98
C ALA A 49 -23.95 -24.95 -23.55
N ALA A 50 -23.68 -25.09 -24.85
CA ALA A 50 -23.35 -26.38 -25.43
C ALA A 50 -22.17 -26.94 -24.64
N ALA A 51 -22.31 -28.18 -24.18
CA ALA A 51 -21.27 -28.91 -23.47
C ALA A 51 -19.96 -28.89 -24.28
N PRO A 52 -18.79 -28.66 -23.66
CA PRO A 52 -17.53 -28.93 -24.33
C PRO A 52 -17.49 -30.43 -24.63
N ARG A 53 -17.29 -30.79 -25.89
CA ARG A 53 -16.89 -32.15 -26.28
C ARG A 53 -15.60 -32.46 -25.53
N GLU A 54 -15.66 -33.49 -24.70
CA GLU A 54 -14.50 -34.15 -24.13
C GLU A 54 -13.53 -34.50 -25.28
N ASN A 55 -12.43 -33.75 -25.37
CA ASN A 55 -11.35 -34.12 -26.27
C ASN A 55 -10.59 -35.24 -25.57
N GLN A 56 -10.95 -36.48 -25.89
CA GLN A 56 -10.34 -37.68 -25.36
C GLN A 56 -8.88 -37.72 -25.83
N LEU A 57 -7.99 -37.26 -24.96
CA LEU A 57 -6.55 -37.32 -25.17
C LEU A 57 -6.12 -38.79 -25.15
N ASP A 58 -5.70 -39.25 -26.32
CA ASP A 58 -5.15 -40.57 -26.62
C ASP A 58 -3.81 -40.78 -25.86
N PRO A 59 -3.70 -41.71 -24.89
CA PRO A 59 -2.53 -41.82 -24.01
C PRO A 59 -1.29 -42.47 -24.64
N HIS A 60 -1.32 -42.83 -25.93
CA HIS A 60 -0.24 -43.62 -26.56
C HIS A 60 0.47 -42.98 -27.75
N ARG A 61 0.23 -41.70 -28.06
CA ARG A 61 1.01 -41.02 -29.12
C ARG A 61 2.30 -40.42 -28.56
N GLY A 62 3.34 -41.26 -28.49
CA GLY A 62 4.70 -40.85 -28.19
C GLY A 62 5.22 -39.81 -29.20
N VAL A 63 5.41 -38.58 -28.73
CA VAL A 63 6.22 -37.57 -29.42
C VAL A 63 7.66 -37.76 -28.97
N ALA A 64 8.48 -38.29 -29.87
CA ALA A 64 9.94 -38.24 -29.78
C ALA A 64 10.36 -36.77 -29.69
N GLY A 65 10.86 -36.36 -28.53
CA GLY A 65 11.35 -35.01 -28.29
C GLY A 65 12.64 -34.76 -29.08
N PRO A 66 12.79 -33.62 -29.78
CA PRO A 66 14.09 -33.21 -30.29
C PRO A 66 15.03 -32.91 -29.12
N GLY A 67 16.25 -33.43 -29.24
CA GLY A 67 17.25 -33.53 -28.20
C GLY A 67 17.60 -32.22 -27.51
N ALA A 68 18.01 -32.39 -26.26
CA ALA A 68 18.58 -31.38 -25.39
C ALA A 68 19.85 -30.76 -26.00
N ALA A 69 19.67 -29.77 -26.87
CA ALA A 69 20.70 -28.77 -27.13
C ALA A 69 20.69 -27.82 -25.93
N GLY A 70 21.60 -28.09 -24.98
CA GLY A 70 21.76 -27.33 -23.75
C GLY A 70 21.79 -25.83 -24.04
N CYS A 71 20.73 -25.14 -23.59
CA CYS A 71 20.79 -23.72 -23.33
C CYS A 71 21.80 -23.52 -22.20
N ARG A 72 23.07 -23.31 -22.58
CA ARG A 72 24.07 -22.77 -21.67
C ARG A 72 23.47 -21.50 -21.08
N ALA A 73 23.05 -21.57 -19.82
CA ALA A 73 22.72 -20.41 -19.03
C ALA A 73 23.91 -19.47 -19.19
N SER A 74 23.74 -18.42 -19.98
CA SER A 74 24.72 -17.36 -20.06
C SER A 74 24.72 -16.75 -18.66
N ALA A 75 25.70 -17.17 -17.85
CA ALA A 75 25.98 -16.57 -16.58
C ALA A 75 26.01 -15.06 -16.81
N VAL A 76 25.03 -14.35 -16.26
CA VAL A 76 25.01 -12.89 -16.25
C VAL A 76 26.30 -12.49 -15.56
N ARG A 77 27.31 -12.11 -16.34
CA ARG A 77 28.57 -11.60 -15.84
C ARG A 77 28.24 -10.49 -14.84
N GLY A 78 28.79 -10.65 -13.64
CA GLY A 78 28.46 -9.88 -12.47
C GLY A 78 28.34 -8.38 -12.71
N SER A 79 27.33 -7.82 -12.06
CA SER A 79 26.93 -6.43 -11.93
C SER A 79 27.98 -5.55 -11.25
N ARG A 80 29.22 -5.51 -11.76
CA ARG A 80 30.20 -4.49 -11.35
C ARG A 80 29.82 -3.18 -12.04
N GLY A 81 28.94 -2.42 -11.39
CA GLY A 81 28.57 -1.05 -11.80
C GLY A 81 27.07 -0.74 -11.88
N LEU A 82 26.17 -1.66 -11.45
CA LEU A 82 24.77 -1.27 -11.30
C LEU A 82 24.64 -0.38 -10.06
N PRO A 83 24.15 0.85 -10.22
CA PRO A 83 24.06 1.74 -9.09
C PRO A 83 22.91 1.29 -8.17
N GLY A 84 23.08 1.50 -6.86
CA GLY A 84 22.17 0.99 -5.83
C GLY A 84 20.71 1.46 -6.02
N PRO A 85 19.73 0.71 -5.49
CA PRO A 85 18.32 1.04 -5.63
C PRO A 85 18.02 2.40 -4.98
N LYS A 86 17.28 3.25 -5.71
CA LYS A 86 16.82 4.56 -5.23
C LYS A 86 15.30 4.60 -5.26
N SER A 87 14.69 5.32 -4.33
CA SER A 87 13.24 5.56 -4.34
C SER A 87 12.91 6.85 -5.10
N CYS A 88 11.78 6.86 -5.81
CA CYS A 88 11.27 8.05 -6.48
C CYS A 88 10.76 9.06 -5.44
N ALA A 89 11.27 10.30 -5.45
CA ALA A 89 10.89 11.33 -4.49
C ALA A 89 9.38 11.69 -4.52
N SER A 90 8.69 11.48 -5.65
CA SER A 90 7.26 11.78 -5.79
C SER A 90 6.36 10.62 -5.33
N CYS A 91 6.63 9.40 -5.82
CA CYS A 91 5.72 8.27 -5.65
C CYS A 91 6.22 7.16 -4.71
N GLY A 92 7.47 7.25 -4.24
CA GLY A 92 8.11 6.29 -3.34
C GLY A 92 8.49 4.95 -3.98
N ARG A 93 8.19 4.70 -5.26
CA ARG A 93 8.56 3.43 -5.92
C ARG A 93 10.07 3.32 -6.09
N THR A 94 10.58 2.10 -5.93
CA THR A 94 11.95 1.72 -6.28
C THR A 94 12.18 1.97 -7.77
N MET A 95 13.20 2.77 -8.07
CA MET A 95 13.59 3.13 -9.41
C MET A 95 14.39 1.97 -10.00
N VAL A 96 13.80 1.33 -11.02
CA VAL A 96 14.52 0.35 -11.84
C VAL A 96 15.49 1.10 -12.74
N TYR A 97 16.76 0.67 -12.73
CA TYR A 97 17.80 1.25 -13.58
C TYR A 97 17.38 1.26 -15.06
N ARG A 98 17.73 2.33 -15.78
CA ARG A 98 17.48 2.48 -17.22
C ARG A 98 18.77 2.93 -17.89
N ARG A 99 19.11 2.36 -19.04
CA ARG A 99 20.34 2.71 -19.81
C ARG A 99 20.49 4.21 -20.06
N ARG A 100 19.39 4.94 -20.26
CA ARG A 100 19.37 6.41 -20.40
C ARG A 100 19.87 7.19 -19.18
N TRP A 101 19.96 6.55 -18.01
CA TRP A 101 20.40 7.16 -16.75
C TRP A 101 21.84 6.82 -16.38
N ALA A 102 22.54 6.05 -17.21
CA ALA A 102 23.91 5.58 -16.95
C ALA A 102 24.87 6.71 -16.50
N ARG A 103 24.72 7.90 -17.08
CA ARG A 103 25.63 9.05 -16.84
C ARG A 103 25.19 9.99 -15.72
N VAL A 104 23.93 9.89 -15.26
CA VAL A 104 23.30 10.90 -14.40
C VAL A 104 22.53 10.28 -13.23
N TRP A 105 22.78 9.01 -12.90
CA TRP A 105 21.99 8.28 -11.91
C TRP A 105 21.97 8.96 -10.54
N ASP A 106 23.03 9.67 -10.17
CA ASP A 106 23.14 10.41 -8.91
C ASP A 106 22.22 11.62 -8.82
N GLU A 107 21.82 12.18 -9.95
CA GLU A 107 20.91 13.32 -10.03
C GLU A 107 19.45 12.91 -10.27
N VAL A 108 19.17 11.66 -10.68
CA VAL A 108 17.81 11.20 -10.99
C VAL A 108 16.98 11.04 -9.71
N LYS A 109 15.97 11.90 -9.56
CA LYS A 109 15.03 11.91 -8.41
C LYS A 109 13.67 11.25 -8.69
N TYR A 110 13.29 11.07 -9.97
CA TYR A 110 11.93 10.68 -10.36
C TYR A 110 11.89 9.54 -11.37
N CYS A 111 10.97 8.59 -11.17
CA CYS A 111 10.84 7.41 -12.03
C CYS A 111 10.23 7.66 -13.42
N SER A 112 9.50 8.77 -13.61
CA SER A 112 8.80 9.10 -14.87
C SER A 112 8.53 10.59 -15.01
N ALA A 113 8.20 11.03 -16.22
CA ALA A 113 7.80 12.41 -16.51
C ALA A 113 6.58 12.84 -15.66
N ARG A 114 5.59 11.96 -15.50
CA ARG A 114 4.43 12.20 -14.61
C ARG A 114 4.84 12.44 -13.15
N CYS A 115 5.82 11.69 -12.64
CA CYS A 115 6.30 11.89 -11.27
C CYS A 115 7.15 13.17 -11.14
N ARG A 116 7.81 13.60 -12.22
CA ARG A 116 8.56 14.86 -12.25
C ARG A 116 7.62 16.07 -12.25
N SER A 117 6.52 16.02 -12.99
CA SER A 117 5.53 17.11 -13.01
C SER A 117 4.63 17.13 -11.78
N ARG A 118 4.43 15.99 -11.13
CA ARG A 118 3.64 15.88 -9.90
C ARG A 118 4.45 16.32 -8.68
N ARG A 119 4.11 17.48 -8.13
CA ARG A 119 4.61 17.93 -6.83
C ARG A 119 3.94 17.15 -5.69
N THR A 120 4.74 16.71 -4.72
CA THR A 120 4.24 16.29 -3.41
C THR A 120 3.76 17.54 -2.69
N GLY A 121 2.56 17.48 -2.09
CA GLY A 121 1.93 18.64 -1.46
C GLY A 121 1.35 18.32 -0.09
N ARG A 122 0.54 19.24 0.44
CA ARG A 122 -0.03 19.11 1.79
C ARG A 122 -0.81 17.80 2.00
N ILE A 123 -1.64 17.41 1.04
CA ILE A 123 -2.39 16.14 1.07
C ILE A 123 -1.45 14.92 1.17
N ASP A 124 -0.30 14.95 0.49
CA ASP A 124 0.66 13.86 0.53
C ASP A 124 1.29 13.74 1.95
N ALA A 125 1.55 14.85 2.63
CA ALA A 125 2.03 14.89 4.01
C ALA A 125 0.95 14.46 5.01
N ASP A 126 -0.28 14.98 4.89
CA ASP A 126 -1.40 14.58 5.75
C ASP A 126 -1.66 13.07 5.68
N LEU A 127 -1.47 12.45 4.51
CA LEU A 127 -1.59 10.99 4.33
C LEU A 127 -0.46 10.20 5.01
N GLU A 128 0.75 10.74 5.06
CA GLU A 128 1.88 10.13 5.78
C GLU A 128 1.64 10.18 7.28
N ASP A 129 1.31 11.37 7.80
CA ASP A 129 1.01 11.61 9.20
C ASP A 129 -0.16 10.72 9.67
N GLU A 130 -1.24 10.66 8.90
CA GLU A 130 -2.41 9.87 9.23
C GLU A 130 -2.12 8.36 9.21
N THR A 131 -1.26 7.90 8.29
CA THR A 131 -0.80 6.50 8.27
C THR A 131 -0.04 6.16 9.54
N LEU A 132 0.89 7.03 9.97
CA LEU A 132 1.65 6.85 11.20
C LEU A 132 0.76 6.94 12.45
N ARG A 133 -0.24 7.84 12.45
CA ARG A 133 -1.22 7.98 13.53
C ARG A 133 -2.05 6.72 13.68
N LEU A 134 -2.57 6.16 12.59
CA LEU A 134 -3.32 4.90 12.56
C LEU A 134 -2.50 3.73 13.12
N LEU A 135 -1.23 3.64 12.72
CA LEU A 135 -0.31 2.61 13.22
C LEU A 135 -0.03 2.76 14.71
N SER A 136 0.14 4.00 15.17
CA SER A 136 0.38 4.30 16.59
C SER A 136 -0.84 3.98 17.45
N ALA A 137 -2.05 4.26 16.96
CA ALA A 137 -3.30 3.97 17.68
C ALA A 137 -3.60 2.47 17.83
N ARG A 138 -3.15 1.63 16.89
CA ARG A 138 -3.40 0.17 16.94
C ARG A 138 -2.38 -0.60 17.78
N GLY A 139 -1.14 -0.10 17.87
CA GLY A 139 -0.05 -0.77 18.56
C GLY A 139 0.42 -2.08 17.91
N GLY A 140 1.57 -2.57 18.37
CA GLY A 140 2.13 -3.87 17.99
C GLY A 140 2.34 -4.06 16.47
N SER A 141 2.05 -5.27 16.00
CA SER A 141 2.20 -5.70 14.60
C SER A 141 0.96 -5.43 13.73
N ALA A 142 0.01 -4.63 14.22
CA ALA A 142 -1.21 -4.34 13.51
C ALA A 142 -0.94 -3.59 12.19
N ALA A 143 -1.66 -3.97 11.14
CA ALA A 143 -1.45 -3.43 9.80
C ALA A 143 -2.67 -2.63 9.31
N VAL A 144 -2.43 -1.45 8.72
CA VAL A 144 -3.43 -0.51 8.19
C VAL A 144 -3.51 -0.63 6.67
N CYS A 145 -4.64 -0.30 6.05
CA CYS A 145 -4.73 -0.24 4.59
C CYS A 145 -4.61 1.21 4.09
N PRO A 146 -4.02 1.48 2.90
CA PRO A 146 -3.89 2.84 2.39
C PRO A 146 -5.22 3.60 2.23
N SER A 147 -6.30 2.89 1.91
CA SER A 147 -7.63 3.48 1.78
C SER A 147 -8.20 3.98 3.12
N GLU A 148 -7.74 3.47 4.25
CA GLU A 148 -8.15 3.95 5.57
C GLU A 148 -7.58 5.34 5.87
N ALA A 149 -6.29 5.56 5.58
CA ALA A 149 -5.69 6.89 5.67
C ALA A 149 -6.39 7.87 4.71
N ALA A 150 -6.68 7.44 3.48
CA ALA A 150 -7.44 8.25 2.52
C ALA A 150 -8.82 8.65 3.04
N ARG A 151 -9.57 7.71 3.64
CA ARG A 151 -10.90 7.98 4.23
C ARG A 151 -10.85 8.97 5.39
N ARG A 152 -9.75 9.00 6.14
CA ARG A 152 -9.57 9.95 7.25
C ARG A 152 -9.15 11.33 6.78
N VAL A 153 -8.29 11.42 5.76
CA VAL A 153 -7.81 12.70 5.22
C VAL A 153 -8.87 13.38 4.34
N ARG A 154 -9.63 12.63 3.53
CA ARG A 154 -10.74 13.16 2.72
C ARG A 154 -11.96 12.26 2.75
N PRO A 155 -12.82 12.34 3.79
CA PRO A 155 -13.99 11.47 3.92
C PRO A 155 -14.93 11.48 2.71
N ALA A 156 -15.14 12.65 2.09
CA ALA A 156 -16.05 12.82 0.96
C ALA A 156 -15.46 12.42 -0.41
N ASP A 157 -14.13 12.38 -0.56
CA ASP A 157 -13.44 12.19 -1.85
C ASP A 157 -12.16 11.34 -1.66
N TRP A 158 -12.28 10.27 -0.87
CA TRP A 158 -11.14 9.43 -0.53
C TRP A 158 -10.65 8.61 -1.74
N GLU A 159 -11.57 8.23 -2.64
CA GLU A 159 -11.28 7.40 -3.82
C GLU A 159 -10.28 8.07 -4.76
N SER A 160 -10.44 9.38 -5.01
CA SER A 160 -9.57 10.15 -5.90
C SER A 160 -8.12 10.24 -5.39
N ILE A 161 -7.92 10.07 -4.08
CA ILE A 161 -6.60 10.17 -3.43
C ILE A 161 -6.01 8.82 -3.02
N VAL A 162 -6.64 7.67 -3.31
CA VAL A 162 -6.12 6.34 -2.91
C VAL A 162 -4.71 6.09 -3.49
N GLU A 163 -4.46 6.46 -4.75
CA GLU A 163 -3.12 6.32 -5.33
C GLU A 163 -2.09 7.26 -4.69
N ARG A 164 -2.53 8.39 -4.13
CA ARG A 164 -1.67 9.24 -3.30
C ARG A 164 -1.38 8.58 -1.95
N ALA A 165 -2.37 7.94 -1.33
CA ALA A 165 -2.18 7.19 -0.10
C ALA A 165 -1.22 6.01 -0.27
N ARG A 166 -1.31 5.29 -1.41
CA ARG A 166 -0.33 4.27 -1.80
C ARG A 166 1.07 4.85 -1.98
N ALA A 167 1.19 6.06 -2.55
CA ALA A 167 2.47 6.75 -2.69
C ALA A 167 3.05 7.17 -1.33
N ALA A 168 2.21 7.69 -0.42
CA ALA A 168 2.60 8.01 0.96
C ALA A 168 3.16 6.78 1.69
N ALA A 169 2.46 5.65 1.64
CA ALA A 169 2.94 4.39 2.22
C ALA A 169 4.33 3.99 1.68
N ARG A 170 4.56 4.14 0.37
CA ARG A 170 5.87 3.85 -0.23
C ARG A 170 6.96 4.83 0.20
N ARG A 171 6.65 6.11 0.35
CA ARG A 171 7.62 7.11 0.84
C ARG A 171 8.00 6.81 2.29
N LEU A 172 7.03 6.43 3.13
CA LEU A 172 7.30 5.98 4.50
C LEU A 172 8.15 4.71 4.55
N GLU A 173 7.94 3.76 3.64
CA GLU A 173 8.72 2.52 3.57
C GLU A 173 10.15 2.79 3.11
N ALA A 174 10.33 3.66 2.11
CA ALA A 174 11.63 4.14 1.67
C ALA A 174 12.38 4.94 2.75
N ALA A 175 11.65 5.63 3.63
CA ALA A 175 12.21 6.30 4.81
C ALA A 175 12.47 5.35 5.98
N GLY A 176 12.06 4.08 5.88
CA GLY A 176 12.27 3.06 6.91
C GLY A 176 11.30 3.14 8.11
N HIS A 177 10.22 3.90 8.03
CA HIS A 177 9.24 4.02 9.11
C HIS A 177 8.24 2.86 9.14
N VAL A 178 7.97 2.26 7.99
CA VAL A 178 6.95 1.23 7.83
C VAL A 178 7.42 0.10 6.93
N GLU A 179 6.77 -1.06 7.05
CA GLU A 179 6.89 -2.18 6.13
C GLU A 179 5.57 -2.34 5.38
N ILE A 180 5.64 -2.71 4.10
CA ILE A 180 4.46 -3.06 3.32
C ILE A 180 4.33 -4.57 3.27
N VAL A 181 3.13 -5.08 3.58
CA VAL A 181 2.87 -6.50 3.76
C VAL A 181 1.66 -6.98 2.94
N GLN A 182 1.76 -8.20 2.41
CA GLN A 182 0.67 -8.95 1.79
C GLN A 182 0.70 -10.39 2.33
N GLY A 183 -0.45 -10.91 2.76
CA GLY A 183 -0.52 -12.25 3.39
C GLY A 183 0.41 -12.41 4.61
N GLY A 184 0.68 -11.31 5.34
CA GLY A 184 1.58 -11.31 6.50
C GLY A 184 3.07 -11.21 6.18
N ARG A 185 3.48 -11.30 4.91
CA ARG A 185 4.88 -11.23 4.47
C ARG A 185 5.22 -9.83 3.96
N ARG A 186 6.45 -9.36 4.23
CA ARG A 186 6.98 -8.12 3.65
C ARG A 186 7.09 -8.27 2.13
N VAL A 187 6.64 -7.27 1.38
CA VAL A 187 6.68 -7.24 -0.10
C VAL A 187 7.22 -5.89 -0.58
N ASP A 188 7.88 -5.86 -1.74
CA ASP A 188 8.23 -4.59 -2.39
C ASP A 188 6.95 -3.94 -2.92
N PRO A 189 6.61 -2.72 -2.46
CA PRO A 189 5.38 -2.05 -2.86
C PRO A 189 5.37 -1.54 -4.31
N SER A 190 6.52 -1.58 -4.99
CA SER A 190 6.66 -1.23 -6.40
C SER A 190 6.21 -2.36 -7.33
N THR A 191 6.28 -3.61 -6.85
CA THR A 191 5.94 -4.83 -7.61
C THR A 191 4.69 -5.53 -7.09
N ALA A 192 4.31 -5.28 -5.83
CA ALA A 192 3.11 -5.80 -5.20
C ALA A 192 1.85 -5.51 -6.03
N LYS A 193 1.15 -6.58 -6.44
CA LYS A 193 -0.13 -6.49 -7.16
C LYS A 193 -1.30 -6.57 -6.18
N GLY A 194 -2.33 -5.78 -6.41
CA GLY A 194 -3.53 -5.78 -5.58
C GLY A 194 -3.37 -5.07 -4.23
N PRO A 195 -4.33 -5.26 -3.31
CA PRO A 195 -4.33 -4.60 -2.00
C PRO A 195 -3.13 -5.02 -1.15
N PHE A 196 -2.47 -4.04 -0.54
CA PHE A 196 -1.44 -4.28 0.47
C PHE A 196 -1.81 -3.59 1.77
N ARG A 197 -1.19 -4.04 2.87
CA ARG A 197 -1.29 -3.40 4.18
C ARG A 197 0.06 -2.81 4.56
N VAL A 198 0.03 -1.88 5.50
CA VAL A 198 1.21 -1.17 6.02
C VAL A 198 1.32 -1.49 7.50
N ARG A 199 2.51 -1.86 7.97
CA ARG A 199 2.82 -2.15 9.38
C ARG A 199 3.98 -1.25 9.83
N ARG A 200 4.10 -0.99 11.12
CA ARG A 200 5.29 -0.32 11.68
C ARG A 200 6.53 -1.19 11.42
N ALA A 201 7.65 -0.58 11.03
CA ALA A 201 8.90 -1.31 10.88
C ALA A 201 9.45 -1.73 12.25
N ASN A 202 9.65 -3.03 12.45
CA ASN A 202 10.29 -3.59 13.66
C ASN A 202 11.83 -3.65 13.55
N SER A 203 12.40 -3.31 12.39
CA SER A 203 13.83 -3.22 12.12
C SER A 203 14.08 -2.25 10.95
N PRO A 204 15.28 -1.63 10.86
CA PRO A 204 15.62 -0.77 9.73
C PRO A 204 15.44 -1.53 8.40
N PRO A 205 15.11 -0.84 7.30
CA PRO A 205 14.84 -1.49 6.02
C PRO A 205 16.10 -2.21 5.52
N GLY A 206 16.23 -3.49 5.84
CA GLY A 206 17.19 -4.38 5.20
C GLY A 206 16.84 -4.54 3.71
N PRO A 207 17.83 -4.88 2.86
CA PRO A 207 17.55 -5.22 1.47
C PRO A 207 16.46 -6.29 1.46
N THR A 208 15.37 -6.05 0.74
CA THR A 208 14.28 -7.02 0.57
C THR A 208 14.90 -8.26 -0.07
N VAL A 209 15.20 -9.28 0.74
CA VAL A 209 15.75 -10.54 0.26
C VAL A 209 14.78 -11.15 -0.74
N SER A 210 15.14 -11.07 -2.01
CA SER A 210 14.63 -11.95 -3.08
C SER A 210 15.44 -13.26 -3.13
N GLU A 211 16.14 -13.61 -2.06
CA GLU A 211 17.07 -14.73 -2.02
C GLU A 211 16.71 -15.63 -0.84
N GLU A 212 15.99 -16.72 -1.13
CA GLU A 212 16.42 -18.10 -0.83
C GLU A 212 15.29 -19.06 -1.28
N VAL A 213 15.23 -19.33 -2.60
CA VAL A 213 14.76 -20.64 -3.05
C VAL A 213 16.01 -21.50 -3.05
N ARG A 214 16.20 -22.25 -1.95
CA ARG A 214 17.21 -23.31 -1.85
C ARG A 214 16.89 -24.42 -2.87
N PRO A 215 17.91 -25.13 -3.36
CA PRO A 215 17.82 -26.03 -4.52
C PRO A 215 16.83 -27.18 -4.31
#